data_AF-A0A7Y7YWJ1-F1
#
_entry.id   AF-A0A7Y7YWJ1-F1
#
_cell.length_a   1.000
_cell.length_b   1.000
_cell.length_c   1.000
_cell.angle_alpha   90.00
_cell.angle_beta   90.00
_cell.angle_gamma   90.00
#
_symmetry.space_group_name_H-M   'P 1'
#
loop_
_entity.id
_entity.type
_entity.pdbx_description
1 polymer ?
#
loop_
_entity_poly.entity_id
_entity_poly.type
_entity_poly.pdbx_seq_one_letter_code
_entity_poly.pdbx_strand_id
1 'polypeptide(L)'
;MMRLLGIVLNLALIGVVLFLISEEGMPGGGWQIALVVLLVLAPLFNLVLLRSHAGQSTGQGLLSLYLERKALEERQKIAELKK
;
A
#
# COMPACT_ATOMS: atom_id res chain seq x y z
N MET A 1 -0.11 0.16 12.38
CA MET A 1 -0.88 1.30 11.81
C MET A 1 -1.04 1.20 10.29
N MET A 2 0.04 1.29 9.49
CA MET A 2 -0.04 1.31 8.01
C MET A 2 -0.77 0.12 7.37
N ARG A 3 -0.59 -1.10 7.89
CA ARG A 3 -1.28 -2.30 7.38
C ARG A 3 -2.81 -2.22 7.56
N LEU A 4 -3.26 -1.73 8.70
CA LEU A 4 -4.70 -1.57 8.99
C LEU A 4 -5.33 -0.53 8.06
N LEU A 5 -4.63 0.60 7.85
CA LEU A 5 -5.06 1.61 6.87
C LEU A 5 -5.14 1.02 5.47
N GLY A 6 -4.14 0.25 5.03
CA GLY A 6 -4.17 -0.43 3.74
C GLY A 6 -5.38 -1.37 3.60
N ILE A 7 -5.70 -2.15 4.63
CA ILE A 7 -6.87 -3.04 4.61
C ILE A 7 -8.18 -2.24 4.52
N VAL A 8 -8.32 -1.19 5.33
CA VAL A 8 -9.52 -0.33 5.35
C VAL A 8 -9.73 0.38 4.01
N LEU A 9 -8.67 0.93 3.41
CA LEU A 9 -8.74 1.59 2.10
C LEU A 9 -9.13 0.61 0.98
N ASN A 10 -8.58 -0.60 0.97
CA ASN A 10 -8.95 -1.61 -0.03
C ASN A 10 -10.41 -2.07 0.14
N LEU A 11 -10.90 -2.24 1.37
CA LEU A 11 -12.31 -2.55 1.64
C LEU A 11 -13.24 -1.40 1.23
N ALA A 12 -12.87 -0.16 1.53
CA ALA A 12 -13.62 1.02 1.10
C ALA A 12 -13.70 1.11 -0.43
N LEU A 13 -12.61 0.82 -1.14
CA LEU A 13 -12.58 0.81 -2.61
C LEU A 13 -13.56 -0.22 -3.18
N ILE A 14 -13.57 -1.45 -2.65
CA ILE A 14 -14.53 -2.49 -3.06
C ILE A 14 -15.97 -2.03 -2.79
N GLY A 15 -16.22 -1.41 -1.62
CA GLY A 15 -17.53 -0.86 -1.28
C GLY A 15 -18.01 0.22 -2.25
N VAL A 16 -17.12 1.14 -2.66
CA VAL A 16 -17.44 2.18 -3.65
C VAL A 16 -17.78 1.56 -5.00
N VAL A 17 -17.05 0.53 -5.45
CA VAL A 17 -17.36 -0.16 -6.70
C VAL A 17 -18.73 -0.84 -6.64
N LEU A 18 -19.05 -1.52 -5.53
CA LEU A 18 -20.37 -2.13 -5.34
C LEU A 18 -21.48 -1.09 -5.31
N PHE A 19 -21.25 0.05 -4.68
CA PHE A 19 -22.19 1.17 -4.65
C PHE A 19 -22.45 1.73 -6.05
N LEU A 20 -21.39 1.98 -6.83
CA LEU A 20 -21.52 2.45 -8.22
C LEU A 20 -22.28 1.46 -9.09
N ILE A 21 -22.01 0.15 -8.95
CA ILE A 21 -22.77 -0.89 -9.67
C ILE A 21 -24.25 -0.89 -9.25
N SER A 22 -24.56 -0.60 -7.99
CA SER A 22 -25.94 -0.55 -7.49
C SER A 22 -26.72 0.67 -8.00
N GLU A 23 -26.07 1.83 -8.11
CA GLU A 23 -26.72 3.09 -8.53
C GLU A 23 -26.77 3.23 -10.06
N GLU A 24 -25.65 2.99 -10.74
CA GLU A 24 -25.50 3.24 -12.18
C GLU A 24 -25.68 1.96 -13.02
N GLY A 25 -25.75 0.79 -12.37
CA GLY A 25 -25.85 -0.51 -13.02
C GLY A 25 -24.49 -1.06 -13.47
N MET A 26 -24.49 -2.31 -13.94
CA MET A 26 -23.29 -2.94 -14.47
C MET A 26 -22.99 -2.39 -15.88
N PRO A 27 -21.75 -2.01 -16.20
CA PRO A 27 -21.44 -1.46 -17.51
C PRO A 27 -21.68 -2.51 -18.61
N GLY A 28 -22.33 -2.11 -19.70
CA GLY A 28 -22.76 -3.04 -20.75
C GLY A 28 -21.67 -3.47 -21.74
N GLY A 29 -20.55 -2.75 -21.80
CA GLY A 29 -19.44 -3.06 -22.68
C GLY A 29 -18.48 -4.09 -22.09
N GLY A 30 -18.11 -5.12 -22.86
CA GLY A 30 -17.18 -6.17 -22.40
C GLY A 30 -15.85 -5.63 -21.86
N TRP A 31 -15.31 -4.55 -22.44
CA TRP A 31 -14.09 -3.90 -21.95
C TRP A 31 -14.28 -3.17 -20.60
N GLN A 32 -15.47 -2.62 -20.36
CA GLN A 32 -15.80 -1.91 -19.13
C GLN A 32 -16.02 -2.90 -17.98
N ILE A 33 -16.62 -4.06 -18.28
CA ILE A 33 -16.72 -5.17 -17.32
C ILE A 33 -15.33 -5.65 -16.92
N ALA A 34 -14.41 -5.80 -17.88
CA ALA A 34 -13.03 -6.17 -17.58
C ALA A 34 -12.33 -5.15 -16.67
N LEU A 35 -12.60 -3.84 -16.84
CA LEU A 35 -12.08 -2.81 -15.95
C LEU A 35 -12.65 -2.90 -14.54
N VAL A 36 -13.96 -3.12 -14.38
CA VAL A 36 -14.58 -3.30 -13.06
C VAL A 36 -14.00 -4.53 -12.37
N VAL A 37 -13.85 -5.64 -13.09
CA VAL A 37 -13.23 -6.87 -12.57
C VAL A 37 -11.79 -6.61 -12.15
N LEU A 38 -10.99 -5.91 -12.95
CA LEU A 38 -9.61 -5.56 -12.61
C LEU A 38 -9.55 -4.63 -11.38
N LEU A 39 -10.45 -3.67 -11.30
CA LEU A 39 -10.55 -2.69 -10.20
C LEU A 39 -10.91 -3.36 -8.86
N VAL A 40 -11.65 -4.46 -8.88
CA VAL A 40 -11.95 -5.29 -7.70
C VAL A 40 -10.86 -6.33 -7.43
N LEU A 41 -10.26 -6.92 -8.47
CA LEU A 41 -9.18 -7.89 -8.30
C LEU A 41 -7.91 -7.27 -7.73
N ALA A 42 -7.55 -6.06 -8.14
CA ALA A 42 -6.36 -5.37 -7.63
C ALA A 42 -6.35 -5.22 -6.09
N PRO A 43 -7.39 -4.70 -5.42
CA PRO A 43 -7.44 -4.62 -3.97
C PRO A 43 -7.54 -5.99 -3.30
N LEU A 44 -8.22 -6.97 -3.92
CA LEU A 44 -8.25 -8.34 -3.39
C LEU A 44 -6.86 -8.98 -3.40
N PHE A 45 -6.11 -8.85 -4.49
CA PHE A 45 -4.71 -9.30 -4.57
C PHE A 45 -3.83 -8.58 -3.55
N ASN A 46 -4.04 -7.27 -3.37
CA ASN A 46 -3.31 -6.47 -2.37
C ASN A 46 -3.58 -6.96 -0.93
N LEU A 47 -4.84 -7.30 -0.61
CA LEU A 47 -5.21 -7.89 0.68
C LEU A 47 -4.57 -9.27 0.89
N VAL A 48 -4.52 -10.11 -0.15
CA VAL A 48 -3.85 -11.42 -0.12
C VAL A 48 -2.34 -11.26 0.08
N LEU A 49 -1.71 -10.32 -0.63
CA LEU A 49 -0.28 -9.99 -0.48
C LEU A 49 0.04 -9.44 0.91
N LEU A 50 -0.80 -8.55 1.46
CA LEU A 50 -0.67 -8.04 2.81
C LEU A 50 -0.76 -9.17 3.86
N ARG A 51 -1.55 -10.21 3.58
CA ARG A 51 -1.66 -11.40 4.43
C ARG A 51 -0.49 -12.37 4.26
N SER A 52 0.04 -12.57 3.06
CA SER A 52 1.17 -13.49 2.79
C SER A 52 2.52 -12.91 3.23
N HIS A 53 2.72 -11.59 3.11
CA HIS A 53 3.91 -10.88 3.61
C HIS A 53 3.85 -10.57 5.11
N ALA A 54 2.98 -11.23 5.88
CA ALA A 54 2.93 -11.12 7.34
C ALA A 54 4.30 -11.41 8.02
N GLY A 55 5.19 -12.18 7.36
CA GLY A 55 6.53 -12.50 7.85
C GLY A 55 7.72 -11.83 7.14
N GLN A 56 7.52 -11.13 6.01
CA GLN A 56 8.59 -10.36 5.39
C GLN A 56 8.36 -8.89 5.71
N SER A 57 9.05 -8.44 6.75
CA SER A 57 9.47 -7.06 6.80
C SER A 57 10.06 -6.72 5.44
N THR A 58 9.40 -5.85 4.68
CA THR A 58 10.09 -4.87 3.83
C THR A 58 10.89 -3.95 4.76
N GLY A 59 11.80 -4.57 5.52
CA GLY A 59 12.80 -3.94 6.34
C GLY A 59 13.75 -3.31 5.36
N GLN A 60 13.88 -2.00 5.47
CA GLN A 60 14.72 -1.15 4.66
C GLN A 60 14.16 -0.80 3.28
N GLY A 61 13.04 -0.05 3.28
CA GLY A 61 12.75 0.82 2.15
C GLY A 61 13.89 1.81 1.95
N LEU A 62 14.18 2.19 0.69
CA LEU A 62 15.28 3.10 0.33
C LEU A 62 15.32 4.38 1.18
N LEU A 63 14.14 4.85 1.60
CA LEU A 63 13.99 6.03 2.44
C LEU A 63 14.50 5.80 3.88
N SER A 64 14.26 4.62 4.48
CA SER A 64 14.80 4.31 5.80
C SER A 64 16.31 4.09 5.76
N LEU A 65 16.84 3.51 4.69
CA LEU A 65 18.30 3.41 4.47
C LEU A 65 18.95 4.79 4.37
N TYR A 66 18.30 5.72 3.65
CA TYR A 66 18.77 7.10 3.56
C TYR A 66 18.76 7.80 4.93
N LEU A 67 17.71 7.60 5.73
CA LEU A 67 17.62 8.15 7.07
C LEU A 67 18.66 7.55 8.04
N GLU A 68 18.88 6.23 7.99
CA GLU A 68 19.93 5.56 8.77
C GLU A 68 21.32 6.11 8.42
N ARG A 69 21.61 6.27 7.12
CA ARG A 69 22.85 6.86 6.66
C ARG A 69 23.05 8.28 7.19
N LYS A 70 22.04 9.14 7.07
CA LYS A 70 22.11 10.52 7.55
C LYS A 70 22.28 10.60 9.07
N ALA A 71 21.61 9.71 9.82
CA ALA A 71 21.76 9.64 11.26
C ALA A 71 23.17 9.20 11.70
N LEU A 72 23.81 8.30 10.95
CA LEU A 72 25.20 7.90 11.18
C LEU A 72 26.18 9.04 10.90
N GLU A 73 25.97 9.79 9.81
CA GLU A 73 26.79 10.96 9.46
C GLU A 73 26.75 12.04 10.54
N GLU A 74 25.57 12.35 11.08
CA GLU A 74 25.43 13.33 12.18
C GLU A 74 26.07 12.85 13.48
N ARG A 75 25.99 11.55 13.79
CA ARG A 75 26.67 10.97 14.97
C ARG A 75 28.20 11.07 14.88
N GLN A 76 28.76 10.88 13.68
CA GLN A 76 30.20 11.02 13.45
C GLN A 76 30.67 12.46 13.63
N LYS A 77 29.94 13.44 13.07
CA LYS A 77 30.25 14.86 13.29
C LYS A 77 30.23 15.25 14.77
N ILE A 78 29.24 14.76 15.52
CA ILE A 78 29.16 15.01 16.97
C ILE A 78 30.35 14.38 17.70
N ALA A 79 30.81 13.21 17.28
CA ALA A 79 31.97 12.55 17.88
C ALA A 79 33.29 13.29 17.58
N GLU A 80 33.43 13.85 16.38
CA GLU A 80 34.58 14.69 16.00
C GLU A 80 34.60 16.01 16.79
N LEU A 81 33.44 16.64 17.01
CA LEU A 81 33.32 17.88 17.80
C LEU A 81 33.55 17.68 19.31
N LYS A 82 33.45 16.44 19.80
CA LYS A 82 33.71 16.09 21.21
C LYS A 82 35.17 15.69 21.48
N LYS A 83 36.00 15.65 20.45
CA LYS A 83 37.43 15.35 20.52
C LYS A 83 38.25 16.64 20.58
#